data_AF-A0A453NHP2-F1
#
_entry.id   AF-A0A453NHP2-F1
#
_cell.length_a   1.000
_cell.length_b   1.000
_cell.length_c   1.000
_cell.angle_alpha   90.00
_cell.angle_beta   90.00
_cell.angle_gamma   90.00
#
_symmetry.space_group_name_H-M   'P 1'
#
loop_
_entity.id
_entity.type
_entity.pdbx_description
1 polymer ?
#
loop_
_entity_poly.entity_id
_entity_poly.type
_entity_poly.pdbx_seq_one_letter_code
_entity_poly.pdbx_strand_id
1 'polypeptide(L)'
;MIAAFLLLVLCSLAPAALSVPPRPPVRCGGGGDGDGDAGCVLSNAYGAWSSDRADCPVAAVTYPASERDVVAAVARASAGGMRVKAVSGFAHTIPKLACPGGNGNGSAASLLISTA
;
A
#
# COMPACT_ATOMS: atom_id res chain seq x y z
N MET A 1 -25.88 -6.02 43.60
CA MET A 1 -26.86 -5.46 42.63
C MET A 1 -26.31 -4.21 41.92
N ILE A 2 -25.82 -3.21 42.64
CA ILE A 2 -25.25 -1.96 42.05
C ILE A 2 -24.04 -2.24 41.12
N ALA A 3 -23.11 -3.10 41.53
CA ALA A 3 -21.93 -3.43 40.71
C ALA A 3 -22.27 -4.11 39.37
N ALA A 4 -23.27 -5.00 39.37
CA ALA A 4 -23.73 -5.67 38.15
C ALA A 4 -24.43 -4.69 37.20
N PHE A 5 -25.20 -3.74 37.75
CA PHE A 5 -25.83 -2.69 36.99
C PHE A 5 -24.80 -1.73 36.37
N LEU A 6 -23.78 -1.33 37.13
CA LEU A 6 -22.66 -0.52 36.61
C LEU A 6 -21.90 -1.24 35.50
N LEU A 7 -21.60 -2.54 35.66
CA LEU A 7 -20.92 -3.33 34.63
C LEU A 7 -21.73 -3.41 33.32
N LEU A 8 -23.05 -3.62 33.43
CA LEU A 8 -23.96 -3.65 32.28
C LEU A 8 -24.02 -2.29 31.55
N VAL A 9 -24.05 -1.18 32.30
CA VAL A 9 -24.01 0.17 31.73
C VAL A 9 -22.67 0.43 31.04
N LEU A 10 -21.53 0.04 31.63
CA LEU A 10 -20.22 0.17 30.98
C LEU A 10 -20.11 -0.65 29.68
N CYS A 11 -20.68 -1.87 29.65
CA CYS A 11 -20.68 -2.70 28.44
C CYS A 11 -21.58 -2.14 27.33
N SER A 12 -22.71 -1.50 27.67
CA SER A 12 -23.62 -0.94 26.66
C SER A 12 -23.17 0.42 26.11
N LEU A 13 -22.31 1.14 26.83
CA LEU A 13 -21.64 2.35 26.33
C LEU A 13 -20.34 2.07 25.57
N ALA A 14 -19.86 0.82 25.52
CA ALA A 14 -18.69 0.47 24.73
C ALA A 14 -19.03 0.67 23.23
N PRO A 15 -18.25 1.46 22.48
CA PRO A 15 -18.43 1.56 21.03
C PRO A 15 -18.35 0.18 20.43
N ALA A 16 -19.28 -0.15 19.52
CA ALA A 16 -19.17 -1.36 18.73
C ALA A 16 -17.80 -1.33 18.03
N ALA A 17 -16.96 -2.34 18.28
CA ALA A 17 -15.69 -2.50 17.60
C ALA A 17 -15.97 -2.76 16.12
N LEU A 18 -15.99 -1.70 15.32
CA LEU A 18 -16.12 -1.79 13.87
C LEU A 18 -14.80 -2.29 13.33
N SER A 19 -14.81 -3.45 12.67
CA SER A 19 -13.69 -3.96 11.90
C SER A 19 -13.46 -3.08 10.68
N VAL A 20 -12.64 -2.04 10.82
CA VAL A 20 -12.23 -1.19 9.71
C VAL A 20 -11.10 -1.91 8.96
N PRO A 21 -11.29 -2.29 7.68
CA PRO A 21 -10.22 -2.90 6.91
C PRO A 21 -9.05 -1.92 6.78
N PRO A 22 -7.81 -2.42 6.68
CA PRO A 22 -6.65 -1.57 6.42
C PRO A 22 -6.88 -0.72 5.17
N ARG A 23 -6.30 0.48 5.15
CA ARG A 23 -6.35 1.33 3.96
C ARG A 23 -5.68 0.61 2.77
N PRO A 24 -6.08 0.93 1.52
CA PRO A 24 -5.38 0.42 0.35
C PRO A 24 -3.88 0.74 0.42
N PRO A 25 -3.01 -0.24 0.13
CA PRO A 25 -1.58 -0.11 0.33
C PRO A 25 -0.94 0.84 -0.67
N VAL A 26 -1.56 1.07 -1.83
CA VAL A 26 -1.08 2.04 -2.83
C VAL A 26 -1.92 3.31 -2.76
N ARG A 27 -1.28 4.47 -2.68
CA ARG A 27 -1.91 5.79 -2.68
C ARG A 27 -1.18 6.66 -3.69
N CYS A 28 -1.90 7.19 -4.66
CA CYS A 28 -1.35 8.10 -5.67
C CYS A 28 -2.05 9.46 -5.54
N GLY A 29 -1.32 10.54 -5.77
CA GLY A 29 -1.88 11.90 -5.78
C GLY A 29 -1.63 12.71 -4.51
N GLY A 30 -1.16 13.94 -4.73
CA GLY A 30 -0.87 15.00 -3.75
C GLY A 30 -0.44 16.27 -4.48
N GLY A 31 -1.41 17.11 -4.87
CA GLY A 31 -1.25 18.37 -5.60
C GLY A 31 -2.30 18.50 -6.72
N GLY A 32 -3.17 19.50 -6.64
CA GLY A 32 -4.39 19.63 -7.47
C GLY A 32 -4.15 19.92 -8.96
N ASP A 33 -5.23 19.74 -9.72
CA ASP A 33 -5.54 20.28 -11.05
C ASP A 33 -4.35 20.58 -11.99
N GLY A 34 -3.98 19.57 -12.78
CA GLY A 34 -3.20 19.75 -14.01
C GLY A 34 -1.74 19.32 -13.92
N ASP A 35 -1.41 18.33 -14.74
CA ASP A 35 -0.09 18.09 -15.34
C ASP A 35 1.15 18.04 -14.42
N GLY A 36 1.60 16.81 -14.12
CA GLY A 36 3.03 16.50 -13.91
C GLY A 36 3.38 15.76 -12.61
N ASP A 37 3.82 14.51 -12.74
CA ASP A 37 4.67 13.78 -11.77
C ASP A 37 4.12 13.53 -10.35
N ALA A 38 2.83 13.26 -10.20
CA ALA A 38 2.29 12.81 -8.91
C ALA A 38 2.65 11.33 -8.64
N GLY A 39 3.83 11.11 -8.05
CA GLY A 39 4.27 9.77 -7.60
C GLY A 39 3.27 9.08 -6.66
N CYS A 40 3.39 7.77 -6.55
CA CYS A 40 2.60 6.94 -5.64
C CYS A 40 3.41 6.57 -4.40
N VAL A 41 2.71 6.23 -3.32
CA VAL A 41 3.29 5.71 -2.09
C VAL A 41 2.70 4.32 -1.82
N LEU A 42 3.59 3.36 -1.53
CA LEU A 42 3.24 2.03 -1.05
C LEU A 42 3.47 1.94 0.45
N SER A 43 2.41 1.62 1.18
CA SER A 43 2.38 1.36 2.62
C SER A 43 2.08 -0.12 2.91
N ASN A 44 2.48 -0.58 4.09
CA ASN A 44 2.22 -1.94 4.57
C ASN A 44 1.02 -1.98 5.51
N ALA A 45 0.11 -2.95 5.34
CA ALA A 45 -1.03 -3.09 6.24
C ALA A 45 -0.67 -3.65 7.63
N TYR A 46 0.55 -4.18 7.85
CA TYR A 46 1.07 -4.40 9.21
C TYR A 46 1.51 -3.11 9.92
N GLY A 47 1.48 -1.97 9.24
CA GLY A 47 2.00 -0.70 9.73
C GLY A 47 3.44 -0.45 9.26
N ALA A 48 4.12 0.48 9.93
CA ALA A 48 5.44 0.94 9.51
C ALA A 48 6.48 -0.20 9.49
N TRP A 49 7.26 -0.30 8.40
CA TRP A 49 8.31 -1.31 8.25
C TRP A 49 9.37 -1.20 9.37
N SER A 50 9.92 -2.33 9.80
CA SER A 50 10.88 -2.36 10.92
C SER A 50 12.25 -1.76 10.60
N SER A 51 12.65 -1.72 9.32
CA SER A 51 13.97 -1.23 8.88
C SER A 51 14.15 0.27 9.10
N ASP A 52 13.17 1.06 8.70
CA ASP A 52 13.27 2.51 8.57
C ASP A 52 11.93 3.22 8.87
N ARG A 53 10.87 2.45 9.19
CA ARG A 53 9.50 2.92 9.46
C ARG A 53 8.87 3.79 8.37
N ALA A 54 9.52 3.90 7.22
CA ALA A 54 9.12 4.77 6.13
C ALA A 54 8.32 4.01 5.07
N ASP A 55 7.38 4.71 4.43
CA ASP A 55 6.69 4.19 3.24
C ASP A 55 7.61 4.16 2.02
N CYS A 56 7.12 3.56 0.93
CA CYS A 56 7.88 3.39 -0.31
C CYS A 56 7.36 4.31 -1.41
N PRO A 57 8.12 5.34 -1.80
CA PRO A 57 7.79 6.10 -2.99
C PRO A 57 7.99 5.24 -4.24
N VAL A 58 7.06 5.34 -5.18
CA VAL A 58 7.04 4.61 -6.44
C VAL A 58 6.65 5.56 -7.55
N ALA A 59 7.34 5.47 -8.69
CA ALA A 59 7.05 6.35 -9.83
C ALA A 59 5.67 6.05 -10.48
N ALA A 60 5.32 4.77 -10.65
CA ALA A 60 4.05 4.38 -11.27
C ALA A 60 3.45 3.09 -10.69
N VAL A 61 2.14 2.93 -10.87
CA VAL A 61 1.38 1.70 -10.58
C VAL A 61 0.53 1.30 -11.78
N THR A 62 0.32 0.00 -11.96
CA THR A 62 -0.64 -0.56 -12.92
C THR A 62 -1.53 -1.61 -12.25
N TYR A 63 -2.76 -1.74 -12.75
CA TYR A 63 -3.80 -2.67 -12.28
C TYR A 63 -4.24 -3.58 -13.43
N PRO A 64 -3.43 -4.58 -13.82
CA PRO A 64 -3.74 -5.47 -14.93
C PRO A 64 -4.96 -6.35 -14.62
N ALA A 65 -5.79 -6.61 -15.63
CA ALA A 65 -6.96 -7.48 -15.53
C ALA A 65 -6.70 -8.90 -16.10
N SER A 66 -5.54 -9.11 -16.73
CA SER A 66 -5.15 -10.39 -17.32
C SER A 66 -3.64 -10.63 -17.25
N GLU A 67 -3.22 -11.89 -17.42
CA GLU A 67 -1.80 -12.26 -17.52
C GLU A 67 -1.10 -11.56 -18.68
N ARG A 68 -1.81 -11.34 -19.80
CA ARG A 68 -1.26 -10.62 -20.96
C ARG A 68 -0.91 -9.18 -20.58
N ASP A 69 -1.75 -8.52 -19.78
CA ASP A 69 -1.50 -7.16 -19.31
C ASP A 69 -0.31 -7.11 -18.35
N VAL A 70 -0.14 -8.13 -17.51
CA VAL A 70 1.05 -8.27 -16.64
C VAL A 70 2.31 -8.36 -17.50
N VAL A 71 2.33 -9.26 -18.49
CA VAL A 71 3.49 -9.43 -19.39
C VAL A 71 3.78 -8.13 -20.15
N ALA A 72 2.75 -7.47 -20.68
CA ALA A 72 2.91 -6.19 -21.38
C ALA A 72 3.43 -5.07 -20.46
N ALA A 73 3.02 -5.03 -19.19
CA ALA A 73 3.52 -4.07 -18.22
C ALA A 73 5.00 -4.33 -17.88
N VAL A 74 5.38 -5.58 -17.64
CA VAL A 74 6.77 -5.98 -17.38
C VAL A 74 7.66 -5.69 -18.59
N ALA A 75 7.20 -5.98 -19.81
CA ALA A 75 7.95 -5.71 -21.03
C ALA A 75 8.22 -4.20 -21.21
N ARG A 76 7.20 -3.35 -21.03
CA ARG A 76 7.35 -1.88 -21.08
C ARG A 76 8.30 -1.37 -20.01
N ALA A 77 8.14 -1.85 -18.78
CA ALA A 77 9.00 -1.47 -17.66
C ALA A 77 10.46 -1.88 -17.89
N SER A 78 10.69 -3.09 -18.41
CA SER A 78 12.02 -3.61 -18.76
C SER A 78 12.68 -2.76 -19.85
N ALA A 79 11.94 -2.44 -20.92
CA ALA A 79 12.43 -1.57 -22.00
C ALA A 79 12.82 -0.16 -21.49
N GLY A 80 12.12 0.34 -20.46
CA GLY A 80 12.43 1.61 -19.79
C GLY A 80 13.44 1.50 -18.63
N GLY A 81 14.03 0.33 -18.37
CA GLY A 81 14.98 0.14 -17.26
C GLY A 81 14.37 0.32 -15.86
N MET A 82 13.05 0.16 -15.73
CA MET A 82 12.33 0.36 -14.48
C MET A 82 12.46 -0.85 -13.56
N ARG A 83 12.55 -0.59 -12.25
CA ARG A 83 12.46 -1.64 -11.22
C ARG A 83 11.00 -2.02 -10.99
N VAL A 84 10.67 -3.30 -11.13
CA VAL A 84 9.29 -3.79 -11.05
C VAL A 84 9.06 -4.59 -9.78
N LYS A 85 7.91 -4.41 -9.12
CA LYS A 85 7.45 -5.29 -8.05
C LYS A 85 5.95 -5.57 -8.16
N ALA A 86 5.57 -6.83 -7.96
CA ALA A 86 4.17 -7.21 -7.80
C ALA A 86 3.75 -7.09 -6.33
N VAL A 87 2.55 -6.56 -6.09
CA VAL A 87 1.98 -6.39 -4.75
C VAL A 87 0.52 -6.86 -4.72
N SER A 88 0.14 -7.46 -3.58
CA SER A 88 -1.25 -7.81 -3.28
C SER A 88 -2.00 -6.64 -2.65
N GLY A 89 -3.31 -6.78 -2.47
CA GLY A 89 -4.19 -5.73 -1.93
C GLY A 89 -3.91 -5.26 -0.51
N PHE A 90 -2.95 -5.87 0.18
CA PHE A 90 -2.56 -5.47 1.54
C PHE A 90 -1.05 -5.29 1.73
N ALA A 91 -0.22 -5.68 0.75
CA ALA A 91 1.25 -5.58 0.82
C ALA A 91 1.89 -6.10 2.14
N HIS A 92 1.28 -7.12 2.77
CA HIS A 92 1.70 -7.72 4.04
C HIS A 92 3.13 -8.27 3.97
N THR A 93 4.09 -7.49 4.45
CA THR A 93 5.50 -7.88 4.47
C THR A 93 6.15 -7.45 5.79
N ILE A 94 6.96 -8.32 6.39
CA ILE A 94 7.76 -7.97 7.57
C ILE A 94 9.00 -7.18 7.15
N PRO A 95 9.84 -7.69 6.22
CA PRO A 95 10.88 -6.88 5.58
C PRO A 95 10.29 -6.02 4.45
N LYS A 96 10.98 -4.93 4.08
CA LYS A 96 10.60 -3.96 3.03
C LYS A 96 10.73 -4.50 1.58
N LEU A 97 10.37 -5.77 1.37
CA LEU A 97 10.49 -6.49 0.09
C LEU A 97 9.44 -6.09 -0.94
N ALA A 98 8.31 -5.53 -0.51
CA ALA A 98 7.25 -5.06 -1.41
C ALA A 98 7.65 -3.80 -2.19
N CYS A 99 8.77 -3.18 -1.85
CA CYS A 99 9.20 -1.92 -2.44
C CYS A 99 10.12 -2.15 -3.64
N PRO A 100 9.86 -1.50 -4.79
CA PRO A 100 10.74 -1.60 -5.94
C PRO A 100 12.14 -1.02 -5.63
N GLY A 101 13.17 -1.86 -5.68
CA GLY A 101 14.56 -1.44 -5.43
C GLY A 101 15.04 -1.50 -3.98
N GLY A 102 14.26 -2.06 -3.05
CA GLY A 102 14.72 -2.31 -1.68
C GLY A 102 14.83 -1.07 -0.79
N ASN A 103 15.84 -1.03 0.08
CA ASN A 103 15.97 -0.16 1.26
C ASN A 103 16.22 1.36 1.02
N GLY A 104 15.60 2.01 0.02
CA GLY A 104 15.35 3.46 0.17
C GLY A 104 15.61 4.41 -1.01
N ASN A 105 16.09 3.97 -2.18
CA ASN A 105 16.35 4.88 -3.31
C ASN A 105 15.47 4.57 -4.55
N GLY A 106 14.18 4.30 -4.33
CA GLY A 106 13.23 3.74 -5.31
C GLY A 106 12.62 4.71 -6.33
N SER A 107 12.88 6.02 -6.25
CA SER A 107 12.01 7.02 -6.88
C SER A 107 12.24 7.30 -8.37
N ALA A 108 13.40 7.01 -8.96
CA ALA A 108 13.67 7.53 -10.31
C ALA A 108 13.02 6.74 -11.46
N ALA A 109 12.78 5.42 -11.30
CA ALA A 109 12.16 4.58 -12.32
C ALA A 109 11.65 3.26 -11.71
N SER A 110 10.44 3.27 -11.14
CA SER A 110 9.83 2.11 -10.51
C SER A 110 8.37 1.89 -10.89
N LEU A 111 7.98 0.63 -11.06
CA LEU A 111 6.61 0.22 -11.37
C LEU A 111 6.10 -0.79 -10.35
N LEU A 112 4.93 -0.51 -9.79
CA LEU A 112 4.14 -1.50 -9.07
C LEU A 112 3.11 -2.16 -9.99
N ILE A 113 3.02 -3.48 -9.89
CA ILE A 113 1.93 -4.27 -10.48
C ILE A 113 1.02 -4.69 -9.34
N SER A 114 -0.14 -4.04 -9.22
CA SER A 114 -1.15 -4.38 -8.23
C SER A 114 -2.04 -5.49 -8.76
N THR A 115 -2.10 -6.62 -8.05
CA THR A 115 -3.03 -7.72 -8.36
C THR A 115 -4.32 -7.63 -7.54
N ALA A 116 -4.56 -6.47 -6.92
CA ALA A 116 -5.74 -6.14 -6.13
C ALA A 116 -6.73 -5.33 -6.95
#